data_AF-A0AA35PMC1-F1
#
_entry.id   AF-A0AA35PMC1-F1
#
_cell.length_a   1.000
_cell.length_b   1.000
_cell.length_c   1.000
_cell.angle_alpha   90.00
_cell.angle_beta   90.00
_cell.angle_gamma   90.00
#
_symmetry.space_group_name_H-M   'P 1'
#
loop_
_entity.id
_entity.type
_entity.pdbx_description
1 polymer ?
#
loop_
_entity_poly.entity_id
_entity_poly.type
_entity_poly.pdbx_seq_one_letter_code
_entity_poly.pdbx_strand_id
1 'polypeptide(L)'
;MIKWAQDVGHNIMMEDWVKLWKTDLKFTDCSLLKENYMKMMYRWCTTPVQLGEMYKTSSNICWKCKEKEGTFYHMWWDCKAIKKIWEMIYNELKKMFHLTFVKNPEAFLLGIVGKDLPKKLKNIFMYATTAVRVLVAQGWKSE
;
A
#
# COMPACT_ATOMS: atom_id res chain seq x y z
N MET A 1 7.58 1.61 -10.95
CA MET A 1 6.63 2.44 -11.71
C MET A 1 5.80 1.63 -12.70
N ILE A 2 6.37 1.05 -13.77
CA ILE A 2 5.58 0.37 -14.83
C ILE A 2 4.62 -0.69 -14.28
N LYS A 3 5.12 -1.62 -13.46
CA LYS A 3 4.24 -2.64 -12.87
C LYS A 3 3.16 -2.07 -11.94
N TRP A 4 3.41 -0.92 -11.31
CA TRP A 4 2.40 -0.22 -10.49
C TRP A 4 1.34 0.41 -11.39
N ALA A 5 1.73 1.05 -12.49
CA ALA A 5 0.79 1.59 -13.47
C ALA A 5 -0.11 0.51 -14.09
N GLN A 6 0.44 -0.68 -14.37
CA GLN A 6 -0.33 -1.82 -14.84
C GLN A 6 -1.39 -2.28 -13.83
N ASP A 7 -1.04 -2.41 -12.55
CA ASP A 7 -1.98 -2.86 -11.51
C ASP A 7 -3.08 -1.84 -11.23
N VAL A 8 -2.73 -0.56 -11.20
CA VAL A 8 -3.67 0.53 -10.93
C VAL A 8 -4.54 0.84 -12.16
N GLY A 9 -4.09 0.44 -13.34
CA GLY A 9 -4.84 0.58 -14.60
C GLY A 9 -4.68 1.94 -15.28
N HIS A 10 -3.74 2.78 -14.82
CA HIS A 10 -3.40 4.04 -15.47
C HIS A 10 -1.96 4.46 -15.17
N ASN A 11 -1.45 5.43 -15.94
CA ASN A 11 -0.06 5.86 -15.83
C ASN A 11 0.19 6.69 -14.56
N ILE A 12 1.22 6.32 -13.81
CA ILE A 12 1.77 7.16 -12.74
C ILE A 12 2.79 8.12 -13.35
N MET A 13 2.61 9.41 -13.11
CA MET A 13 3.48 10.45 -13.67
C MET A 13 4.92 10.32 -13.13
N MET A 14 5.90 10.48 -14.01
CA MET A 14 7.32 10.39 -13.64
C MET A 14 7.70 11.42 -12.57
N GLU A 15 7.12 12.62 -12.64
CA GLU A 15 7.34 13.69 -11.68
C GLU A 15 6.91 13.29 -10.26
N ASP A 16 5.72 12.69 -10.13
CA ASP A 16 5.21 12.21 -8.85
C ASP A 16 6.08 11.06 -8.30
N TRP A 17 6.53 10.16 -9.17
CA TRP A 17 7.43 9.07 -8.78
C TRP A 17 8.80 9.58 -8.28
N VAL A 18 9.37 10.57 -8.95
CA VAL A 18 10.66 11.19 -8.55
C VAL A 18 10.49 11.98 -7.26
N LYS A 19 9.40 12.76 -7.14
CA LYS A 19 9.07 13.52 -5.95
C LYS A 19 8.88 12.63 -4.74
N LEU A 20 8.27 11.46 -4.94
CA LEU A 20 8.06 10.48 -3.88
C LEU A 20 9.39 10.15 -3.18
N TRP A 21 10.38 9.71 -3.96
CA TRP A 21 11.71 9.36 -3.46
C TRP A 21 12.48 10.54 -2.85
N LYS A 22 12.45 11.70 -3.51
CA LYS A 22 13.28 12.86 -3.12
C LYS A 22 12.75 13.57 -1.87
N THR A 23 11.44 13.60 -1.68
CA THR A 23 10.80 14.48 -0.70
C THR A 23 9.83 13.71 0.19
N ASP A 24 8.88 12.97 -0.39
CA ASP A 24 7.73 12.48 0.37
C ASP A 24 8.08 11.30 1.29
N LEU A 25 9.14 10.54 0.99
CA LEU A 25 9.68 9.51 1.88
C LEU A 25 10.52 10.06 3.05
N LYS A 26 10.81 11.37 3.08
CA LYS A 26 11.58 12.03 4.14
C LYS A 26 10.69 12.57 5.27
N PHE A 27 9.45 12.11 5.38
CA PHE A 27 8.49 12.56 6.40
C PHE A 27 8.77 12.02 7.81
N THR A 28 9.68 11.05 7.94
CA THR A 28 10.01 10.38 9.19
C THR A 28 11.50 10.05 9.23
N ASP A 29 12.10 10.01 10.41
CA ASP A 29 13.46 9.52 10.62
C ASP A 29 13.52 8.06 11.06
N CYS A 30 12.37 7.44 11.37
CA CYS A 30 12.28 6.05 11.76
C CYS A 30 12.67 5.13 10.59
N SER A 31 13.74 4.35 10.77
CA SER A 31 14.25 3.40 9.76
C SER A 31 13.20 2.34 9.37
N LEU A 32 12.44 1.84 10.34
CA LEU A 32 11.37 0.86 10.11
C LEU A 32 10.30 1.37 9.14
N LEU A 33 9.90 2.64 9.28
CA LEU A 33 8.90 3.24 8.40
C LEU A 33 9.48 3.52 7.00
N LYS A 34 10.75 3.97 6.93
CA LYS A 34 11.46 4.13 5.64
C LYS A 34 11.55 2.80 4.89
N GLU A 35 11.91 1.73 5.58
CA GLU A 35 12.00 0.38 5.02
C GLU A 35 10.63 -0.10 4.49
N ASN A 36 9.54 0.15 5.22
CA ASN A 36 8.18 -0.20 4.76
C ASN A 36 7.86 0.45 3.41
N TYR A 37 8.14 1.73 3.24
CA TYR A 37 7.93 2.41 1.96
C TYR A 37 8.83 1.87 0.85
N MET A 38 10.10 1.60 1.13
CA MET A 38 10.99 1.00 0.14
C MET A 38 10.43 -0.36 -0.33
N LYS A 39 9.97 -1.19 0.61
CA LYS A 39 9.33 -2.47 0.27
C LYS A 39 8.09 -2.29 -0.61
N MET A 40 7.31 -1.23 -0.40
CA MET A 40 6.15 -0.92 -1.25
C MET A 40 6.54 -0.44 -2.65
N MET A 41 7.45 0.54 -2.73
CA MET A 41 7.90 1.07 -4.00
C MET A 41 8.52 0.01 -4.90
N TYR A 42 9.40 -0.82 -4.33
CA TYR A 42 10.10 -1.88 -5.05
C TYR A 42 9.30 -3.19 -5.13
N ARG A 43 8.15 -3.28 -4.45
CA ARG A 43 7.34 -4.50 -4.35
C ARG A 43 8.17 -5.69 -3.85
N TRP A 44 8.96 -5.45 -2.81
CA TRP A 44 9.95 -6.40 -2.28
C TRP A 44 9.32 -7.59 -1.54
N CYS A 45 8.06 -7.48 -1.11
CA CYS A 45 7.41 -8.55 -0.36
C CYS A 45 7.14 -9.76 -1.26
N THR A 46 7.53 -10.94 -0.79
CA THR A 46 7.25 -12.20 -1.48
C THR A 46 5.76 -12.52 -1.45
N THR A 47 5.20 -12.87 -2.61
CA THR A 47 3.79 -13.20 -2.77
C THR A 47 3.55 -14.69 -3.01
N PRO A 48 2.34 -15.21 -2.76
CA PRO A 48 1.95 -16.57 -3.10
C PRO A 48 2.24 -16.94 -4.55
N VAL A 49 1.95 -16.04 -5.49
CA VAL A 49 2.26 -16.26 -6.91
C VAL A 49 3.75 -16.49 -7.14
N GLN A 50 4.61 -15.63 -6.58
CA GLN A 50 6.07 -15.80 -6.68
C GLN A 50 6.53 -17.11 -6.03
N LEU A 51 5.93 -17.49 -4.89
CA LEU A 51 6.26 -18.75 -4.22
C LEU A 51 5.80 -19.99 -4.98
N GLY A 52 4.62 -19.94 -5.61
CA GLY A 52 4.11 -21.02 -6.46
C GLY A 52 4.95 -21.22 -7.72
N GLU A 53 5.51 -20.14 -8.28
CA GLU A 53 6.47 -20.22 -9.39
C GLU A 53 7.82 -20.83 -8.95
N MET A 54 8.30 -20.49 -7.75
CA MET A 54 9.58 -20.97 -7.22
C MET A 54 9.51 -22.42 -6.70
N TYR A 55 8.41 -22.79 -6.05
CA TYR A 55 8.26 -24.06 -5.35
C TYR A 55 6.99 -24.79 -5.80
N LYS A 56 7.14 -25.96 -6.42
CA LYS A 56 6.02 -26.77 -6.95
C LYS A 56 4.94 -27.14 -5.93
N THR A 57 5.28 -27.17 -4.64
CA THR A 57 4.36 -27.52 -3.54
C THR A 57 3.63 -26.30 -2.96
N SER A 58 4.03 -25.08 -3.33
CA SER A 58 3.43 -23.86 -2.80
C SER A 58 2.21 -23.44 -3.62
N SER A 59 1.12 -23.11 -2.93
CA SER A 59 -0.08 -22.56 -3.58
C SER A 59 0.13 -21.10 -3.97
N ASN A 60 -0.35 -20.72 -5.16
CA ASN A 60 -0.39 -19.34 -5.63
C ASN A 60 -1.57 -18.54 -5.06
N ILE A 61 -2.41 -19.15 -4.22
CA ILE A 61 -3.62 -18.53 -3.67
C ILE A 61 -3.27 -17.54 -2.55
N CYS A 62 -4.00 -16.43 -2.52
CA CYS A 62 -3.90 -15.38 -1.51
C CYS A 62 -4.03 -15.94 -0.09
N TRP A 63 -3.08 -15.58 0.78
CA TRP A 63 -3.08 -16.05 2.17
C TRP A 63 -4.27 -15.57 3.00
N LYS A 64 -4.88 -14.43 2.62
CA LYS A 64 -5.96 -13.80 3.38
C LYS A 64 -7.36 -14.25 2.97
N CYS A 65 -7.71 -14.14 1.69
CA CYS A 65 -9.05 -14.54 1.25
C CYS A 65 -9.15 -16.02 0.86
N LYS A 66 -8.04 -16.72 0.59
CA LYS A 66 -8.02 -18.11 0.10
C LYS A 66 -8.83 -18.37 -1.20
N GLU A 67 -9.22 -17.31 -1.93
CA GLU A 67 -10.13 -17.41 -3.08
C GLU A 67 -9.46 -17.06 -4.42
N LYS A 68 -8.56 -16.08 -4.45
CA LYS A 68 -7.91 -15.56 -5.67
C LYS A 68 -6.40 -15.70 -5.59
N GLU A 69 -5.72 -15.57 -6.73
CA GLU A 69 -4.26 -15.53 -6.77
C GLU A 69 -3.68 -14.39 -5.91
N GLY A 70 -2.67 -14.72 -5.11
CA GLY A 70 -1.95 -13.77 -4.27
C GLY A 70 -0.93 -12.98 -5.07
N THR A 71 -1.37 -12.11 -5.98
CA THR A 71 -0.49 -11.10 -6.57
C THR A 71 -0.19 -10.01 -5.54
N PHE A 72 0.91 -9.27 -5.72
CA PHE A 72 1.28 -8.20 -4.79
C PHE A 72 0.14 -7.18 -4.63
N TYR A 73 -0.43 -6.72 -5.75
CA TYR A 73 -1.54 -5.76 -5.71
C TYR A 73 -2.81 -6.34 -5.08
N HIS A 74 -3.11 -7.61 -5.35
CA HIS A 74 -4.23 -8.27 -4.69
C HIS A 74 -4.05 -8.29 -3.17
N MET A 75 -2.87 -8.69 -2.70
CA MET A 75 -2.60 -8.79 -1.27
C MET A 75 -2.52 -7.45 -0.53
N TRP A 76 -2.21 -6.36 -1.23
CA TRP A 76 -2.10 -5.03 -0.60
C TRP A 76 -3.32 -4.15 -0.82
N TRP A 77 -4.16 -4.41 -1.83
CA TRP A 77 -5.28 -3.54 -2.20
C TRP A 77 -6.56 -4.26 -2.56
N ASP A 78 -6.51 -5.20 -3.53
CA ASP A 78 -7.74 -5.73 -4.14
C ASP A 78 -8.44 -6.82 -3.30
N CYS A 79 -7.71 -7.51 -2.43
CA CYS A 79 -8.22 -8.57 -1.57
C CYS A 79 -9.36 -8.07 -0.67
N LYS A 80 -10.45 -8.83 -0.59
CA LYS A 80 -11.65 -8.48 0.19
C LYS A 80 -11.36 -8.19 1.66
N ALA A 81 -10.51 -9.00 2.31
CA ALA A 81 -10.11 -8.79 3.70
C ALA A 81 -9.33 -7.48 3.86
N ILE A 82 -8.43 -7.19 2.93
CA ILE A 82 -7.57 -6.01 2.93
C ILE A 82 -8.36 -4.74 2.62
N LYS A 83 -9.31 -4.81 1.68
CA LYS A 83 -10.27 -3.73 1.40
C LYS A 83 -11.04 -3.32 2.64
N LYS A 84 -11.48 -4.26 3.48
CA LYS A 84 -12.16 -3.95 4.75
C LYS A 84 -11.26 -3.13 5.68
N ILE A 85 -9.99 -3.51 5.82
CA ILE A 85 -9.01 -2.76 6.65
C ILE A 85 -8.83 -1.34 6.09
N TRP A 86 -8.65 -1.21 4.78
CA TRP A 86 -8.50 0.10 4.13
C TRP A 86 -9.76 0.97 4.25
N GLU A 87 -10.94 0.36 4.20
CA GLU A 87 -12.21 1.06 4.43
C GLU A 87 -12.33 1.60 5.86
N MET A 88 -11.92 0.81 6.86
CA MET A 88 -11.92 1.24 8.25
C MET A 88 -11.03 2.47 8.44
N ILE A 89 -9.76 2.40 8.03
CA ILE A 89 -8.83 3.52 8.21
C ILE A 89 -9.23 4.74 7.38
N TYR A 90 -9.77 4.54 6.17
CA TYR A 90 -10.27 5.65 5.35
C TYR A 90 -11.40 6.40 6.07
N ASN A 91 -12.38 5.68 6.63
CA ASN A 91 -13.48 6.30 7.35
C ASN A 91 -13.01 7.02 8.63
N GLU A 92 -12.06 6.46 9.37
CA GLU A 92 -11.48 7.13 10.54
C GLU A 92 -10.69 8.39 10.15
N LEU A 93 -9.90 8.35 9.08
CA LEU A 93 -9.19 9.53 8.57
C LEU A 93 -10.17 10.62 8.11
N LYS A 94 -11.28 10.27 7.44
CA LYS A 94 -12.32 11.23 7.07
C LYS A 94 -12.91 11.95 8.27
N LYS A 95 -13.23 11.20 9.33
CA LYS A 95 -13.77 11.75 10.59
C LYS A 95 -12.76 12.68 11.24
N MET A 96 -11.51 12.22 11.37
CA MET A 96 -10.43 12.97 12.02
C MET A 96 -10.09 14.26 11.26
N PHE A 97 -10.10 14.23 9.94
CA PHE A 97 -9.75 15.37 9.10
C PHE A 97 -10.92 16.29 8.78
N HIS A 98 -12.15 15.87 9.10
CA HIS A 98 -13.39 16.52 8.67
C HIS A 98 -13.40 16.80 7.16
N LEU A 99 -12.91 15.84 6.37
CA LEU A 99 -12.65 15.99 4.94
C LEU A 99 -12.97 14.70 4.20
N THR A 100 -13.51 14.81 3.00
CA THR A 100 -13.60 13.68 2.06
C THR A 100 -12.53 13.85 0.98
N PHE A 101 -11.79 12.77 0.71
CA PHE A 101 -10.72 12.72 -0.27
C PHE A 101 -10.78 11.37 -0.99
N VAL A 102 -10.08 11.23 -2.11
CA VAL A 102 -10.16 10.03 -2.94
C VAL A 102 -9.40 8.88 -2.30
N LYS A 103 -10.07 7.74 -2.13
CA LYS A 103 -9.42 6.49 -1.69
C LYS A 103 -8.80 5.77 -2.88
N ASN A 104 -7.55 6.08 -3.17
CA ASN A 104 -6.78 5.45 -4.26
C ASN A 104 -5.56 4.66 -3.73
N PRO A 105 -5.12 3.60 -4.43
CA PRO A 105 -3.99 2.80 -4.00
C PRO A 105 -2.67 3.59 -3.92
N GLU A 106 -2.49 4.61 -4.74
CA GLU A 106 -1.25 5.38 -4.84
C GLU A 106 -1.03 6.23 -3.58
N ALA A 107 -2.06 6.87 -3.05
CA ALA A 107 -1.95 7.58 -1.79
C ALA A 107 -1.72 6.60 -0.63
N PHE A 108 -2.50 5.52 -0.56
CA PHE A 108 -2.50 4.61 0.58
C PHE A 108 -1.29 3.65 0.63
N LEU A 109 -0.79 3.21 -0.53
CA LEU A 109 0.32 2.25 -0.62
C LEU A 109 1.65 2.91 -0.92
N LEU A 110 1.67 3.96 -1.75
CA LEU A 110 2.89 4.63 -2.16
C LEU A 110 3.10 5.96 -1.46
N GLY A 111 2.06 6.60 -0.92
CA GLY A 111 2.16 7.94 -0.35
C GLY A 111 2.13 9.06 -1.38
N ILE A 112 1.69 8.77 -2.61
CA ILE A 112 1.48 9.77 -3.66
C ILE A 112 0.12 10.42 -3.39
N VAL A 113 0.14 11.39 -2.49
CA VAL A 113 -1.08 12.08 -2.04
C VAL A 113 -1.46 13.18 -3.03
N GLY A 114 -2.73 13.19 -3.44
CA GLY A 114 -3.31 14.18 -4.34
C GLY A 114 -3.48 15.57 -3.72
N LYS A 115 -4.04 16.49 -4.50
CA LYS A 115 -4.33 17.88 -4.07
C LYS A 115 -5.52 17.99 -3.12
N ASP A 116 -6.32 16.93 -3.05
CA ASP A 116 -7.48 16.79 -2.19
C ASP A 116 -7.11 16.69 -0.71
N LEU A 117 -5.89 16.27 -0.35
CA LEU A 117 -5.42 16.31 1.03
C LEU A 117 -4.54 17.56 1.31
N PRO A 118 -4.93 18.41 2.28
CA PRO A 118 -4.11 19.53 2.71
C PRO A 118 -2.70 19.11 3.17
N LYS A 119 -1.67 19.89 2.78
CA LYS A 119 -0.26 19.62 3.14
C LYS A 119 -0.06 19.39 4.64
N LYS A 120 -0.77 20.14 5.49
CA LYS A 120 -0.70 20.02 6.97
C LYS A 120 -1.14 18.66 7.50
N LEU A 121 -2.01 17.94 6.78
CA LEU A 121 -2.52 16.62 7.16
C LEU A 121 -1.72 15.48 6.55
N LYS A 122 -0.85 15.78 5.57
CA LYS A 122 -0.06 14.78 4.84
C LYS A 122 0.74 13.88 5.78
N ASN A 123 1.45 14.44 6.76
CA ASN A 123 2.27 13.62 7.66
C ASN A 123 1.42 12.64 8.48
N ILE A 124 0.28 13.10 9.03
CA ILE A 124 -0.63 12.23 9.79
C ILE A 124 -1.16 11.10 8.90
N PHE A 125 -1.58 11.43 7.68
CA PHE A 125 -2.02 10.45 6.70
C PHE A 125 -0.92 9.41 6.38
N MET A 126 0.31 9.87 6.16
CA MET A 126 1.46 8.99 5.89
C MET A 126 1.75 8.08 7.08
N TYR A 127 1.74 8.59 8.32
CA TYR A 127 1.89 7.75 9.51
C TYR A 127 0.77 6.70 9.65
N ALA A 128 -0.49 7.11 9.49
CA ALA A 128 -1.64 6.21 9.60
C ALA A 128 -1.60 5.08 8.56
N THR A 129 -1.36 5.41 7.29
CA THR A 129 -1.27 4.43 6.20
C THR A 129 -0.05 3.52 6.33
N THR A 130 1.07 4.02 6.87
CA THR A 130 2.24 3.19 7.18
C THR A 130 1.97 2.22 8.31
N ALA A 131 1.32 2.67 9.39
CA ALA A 131 0.95 1.81 10.51
C ALA A 131 0.06 0.65 10.03
N VAL A 132 -0.95 0.93 9.21
CA VAL A 132 -1.78 -0.12 8.60
C VAL A 132 -0.92 -1.08 7.77
N ARG A 133 -0.03 -0.59 6.90
CA ARG A 133 0.83 -1.48 6.10
C ARG A 133 1.72 -2.39 6.97
N VAL A 134 2.26 -1.85 8.06
CA VAL A 134 3.08 -2.62 8.99
C VAL A 134 2.23 -3.70 9.69
N LEU A 135 1.03 -3.35 10.17
CA LEU A 135 0.12 -4.32 10.80
C LEU A 135 -0.29 -5.44 9.84
N VAL A 136 -0.64 -5.08 8.60
CA VAL A 136 -0.97 -6.08 7.58
C VAL A 136 0.25 -6.97 7.31
N ALA A 137 1.46 -6.41 7.18
CA ALA A 137 2.71 -7.17 7.00
C ALA A 137 3.05 -8.09 8.18
N GLN A 138 2.77 -7.68 9.42
CA GLN A 138 3.00 -8.50 10.60
C GLN A 138 2.03 -9.69 10.65
N GLY A 139 0.77 -9.46 10.30
CA GLY A 139 -0.27 -10.50 10.21
C GLY A 139 -0.35 -11.19 8.85
N TRP A 140 0.69 -11.10 8.01
CA TRP A 140 0.58 -11.38 6.57
C TRP A 140 0.21 -12.83 6.22
N LYS A 141 0.65 -13.79 7.05
CA LYS A 141 0.34 -15.23 6.93
C LYS A 141 -0.64 -15.74 7.99
N SER A 142 -0.97 -14.92 8.99
CA SER A 142 -1.95 -15.24 10.01
C SER A 142 -3.36 -15.18 9.41
N GLU A 143 -4.31 -15.96 9.93
CA GLU A 143 -5.73 -15.81 9.55
C GLU A 143 -6.26 -14.43 9.97
#